data_AF-A0A060CCM3-F1
#
_entry.id   AF-A0A060CCM3-F1
#
_cell.length_a   1.000
_cell.length_b   1.000
_cell.length_c   1.000
_cell.angle_alpha   90.00
_cell.angle_beta   90.00
_cell.angle_gamma   90.00
#
_symmetry.space_group_name_H-M   'P 1'
#
loop_
_entity.id
_entity.type
_entity.pdbx_description
1 polymer ?
#
loop_
_entity_poly.entity_id
_entity_poly.type
_entity_poly.pdbx_seq_one_letter_code
_entity_poly.pdbx_strand_id
1 'polypeptide(L)' 'DNFEWANGYSKRFGITYVDYATQRRVPKDSYYWYRDFITKMHPERVGNEPELA' A
#
# COMPACT_ATOMS: atom_id res chain seq x y z
N ASP A 1 -1.71 -1.21 -7.05
CA ASP A 1 -1.50 -1.64 -8.46
C ASP A 1 -2.18 -0.65 -9.37
N ASN A 2 -1.62 -0.39 -10.55
CA ASN A 2 -2.04 0.66 -11.48
C ASN A 2 -1.91 0.16 -12.93
N PHE A 3 -2.20 1.04 -13.90
CA PHE A 3 -1.98 0.78 -15.31
C PHE A 3 -0.50 0.97 -15.68
N GLU A 4 0.12 -0.07 -16.21
CA GLU A 4 1.55 -0.10 -16.57
C GLU A 4 1.74 0.02 -18.09
N TRP A 5 1.31 1.14 -18.66
CA TRP A 5 1.58 1.55 -20.05
C TRP A 5 1.34 0.44 -21.09
N ALA A 6 2.38 0.06 -21.84
CA ALA A 6 2.31 -0.99 -22.86
C ALA A 6 1.90 -2.37 -22.30
N ASN A 7 2.08 -2.60 -21.00
CA ASN A 7 1.70 -3.85 -20.35
C ASN A 7 0.25 -3.84 -19.83
N GLY A 8 -0.45 -2.70 -19.91
CA GLY A 8 -1.77 -2.55 -19.32
C GLY A 8 -1.78 -2.94 -17.84
N TYR A 9 -2.75 -3.74 -17.42
CA TYR A 9 -2.89 -4.20 -16.03
C TYR A 9 -2.23 -5.56 -15.73
N SER A 10 -1.41 -6.07 -16.66
CA SER A 10 -0.76 -7.38 -16.52
C SER A 10 0.44 -7.36 -15.56
N LYS A 11 1.07 -6.19 -15.37
CA LYS A 11 2.14 -5.97 -14.41
C LYS A 11 1.62 -5.18 -13.21
N ARG A 12 2.17 -5.49 -12.03
CA ARG A 12 1.65 -5.02 -10.74
C ARG A 12 2.80 -4.65 -9.80
N PHE A 13 3.04 -3.35 -9.66
CA PHE A 13 4.17 -2.82 -8.86
C PHE A 13 3.77 -2.26 -7.50
N GLY A 14 2.49 -2.04 -7.23
CA GLY A 14 2.07 -1.41 -5.98
C GLY A 14 2.22 -2.33 -4.78
N ILE A 15 2.41 -1.75 -3.60
CA ILE A 15 2.36 -2.46 -2.31
C ILE A 15 0.93 -2.84 -1.89
N THR A 16 -0.08 -2.30 -2.57
CA THR A 16 -1.50 -2.63 -2.39
C THR A 16 -2.03 -3.25 -3.69
N TYR A 17 -2.64 -4.42 -3.60
CA TYR A 17 -3.38 -5.03 -4.69
C TYR A 17 -4.70 -4.28 -4.93
N VAL A 18 -5.09 -4.13 -6.20
CA VAL A 18 -6.37 -3.54 -6.60
C VAL A 18 -7.12 -4.57 -7.43
N ASP A 19 -8.29 -4.98 -6.95
CA ASP A 19 -9.25 -5.66 -7.80
C ASP A 19 -9.93 -4.60 -8.69
N TYR A 20 -9.60 -4.60 -9.98
CA TYR A 20 -10.11 -3.58 -10.91
C TYR A 20 -11.61 -3.70 -11.17
N ALA A 21 -12.22 -4.87 -10.98
CA ALA A 21 -13.66 -5.04 -11.21
C ALA A 21 -14.47 -4.40 -10.08
N THR A 22 -13.99 -4.52 -8.84
CA THR A 22 -14.71 -4.08 -7.63
C THR A 22 -14.12 -2.83 -6.99
N GLN A 23 -12.95 -2.38 -7.45
CA GLN A 23 -12.14 -1.33 -6.83
C GLN A 23 -11.67 -1.63 -5.41
N ARG A 24 -11.84 -2.87 -4.93
CA ARG A 24 -11.36 -3.31 -3.63
C ARG A 24 -9.84 -3.22 -3.58
N ARG A 25 -9.33 -2.64 -2.50
CA ARG A 25 -7.89 -2.52 -2.22
C ARG A 25 -7.50 -3.52 -1.13
N VAL A 26 -6.46 -4.30 -1.38
CA VAL A 26 -5.97 -5.31 -0.45
C VAL A 26 -4.47 -5.05 -0.20
N PRO A 27 -4.07 -4.67 1.02
CA PRO A 27 -2.66 -4.53 1.37
C PRO A 27 -1.91 -5.84 1.12
N LYS A 28 -0.72 -5.77 0.51
CA LYS A 28 0.18 -6.92 0.33
C LYS A 28 1.16 -7.02 1.51
N ASP A 29 1.91 -8.10 1.61
CA ASP A 29 2.95 -8.24 2.63
C ASP A 29 3.99 -7.12 2.58
N SER A 30 4.32 -6.63 1.37
CA SER A 30 5.22 -5.49 1.20
C SER A 30 4.67 -4.18 1.78
N TYR A 31 3.35 -4.01 1.86
CA TYR A 31 2.75 -2.87 2.55
C TYR A 31 3.03 -2.95 4.05
N TYR A 32 2.76 -4.09 4.68
CA TYR A 32 2.98 -4.27 6.12
C TYR A 32 4.46 -4.17 6.47
N TRP A 33 5.33 -4.77 5.66
CA TRP A 33 6.77 -4.64 5.83
C TRP A 33 7.21 -3.17 5.77
N TYR A 34 6.73 -2.41 4.78
CA TYR A 34 7.14 -1.01 4.61
C TYR A 34 6.59 -0.10 5.70
N ARG A 35 5.35 -0.34 6.16
CA ARG A 35 4.78 0.31 7.34
C ARG A 35 5.70 0.10 8.54
N ASP A 36 6.01 -1.15 8.88
CA ASP A 36 6.81 -1.48 10.06
C ASP A 36 8.24 -0.94 9.94
N PHE A 37 8.80 -0.92 8.73
CA PHE A 37 10.09 -0.29 8.45
C PHE A 37 10.08 1.22 8.76
N ILE A 38 9.08 1.95 8.26
CA ILE A 38 8.94 3.40 8.54
C ILE A 38 8.71 3.64 10.03
N THR A 39 7.82 2.87 10.67
CA THR A 39 7.55 2.93 12.12
C THR A 39 8.83 2.77 12.93
N LYS A 40 9.71 1.83 12.57
CA LYS A 40 11.00 1.63 13.25
C LYS A 40 11.97 2.79 13.04
N MET A 41 11.93 3.45 11.88
CA MET A 41 12.77 4.61 11.59
C MET A 41 12.27 5.90 12.25
N HIS A 42 10.98 5.97 12.56
CA HIS A 42 10.31 7.14 13.14
C HIS A 42 9.42 6.78 14.33
N PRO A 43 9.99 6.21 15.41
CA PRO A 43 9.21 5.79 16.58
C PRO A 43 8.46 6.96 17.23
N GLU A 44 8.96 8.19 17.11
CA GLU A 44 8.34 9.42 17.63
C GLU A 44 7.00 9.78 16.98
N ARG A 45 6.72 9.21 15.80
CA ARG A 45 5.47 9.46 15.05
C ARG A 45 4.39 8.44 15.36
N VAL A 46 4.74 7.35 16.05
CA VAL A 46 3.84 6.27 16.42
C VAL A 46 3.00 6.72 17.61
N GLY A 47 1.74 7.12 17.38
CA GLY A 47 0.82 7.64 18.40
C GLY A 47 0.24 9.03 18.09
N ASN A 48 0.70 9.70 17.03
CA ASN A 48 0.15 10.96 16.54
C ASN A 48 -0.69 10.78 15.26
N GLU A 49 -1.18 9.56 14.97
CA GLU A 49 -2.16 9.41 13.89
C GLU A 49 -3.45 10.12 14.32
N PRO A 50 -3.96 11.09 13.53
CA PRO A 50 -5.33 11.51 13.72
C PRO A 50 -6.19 10.26 13.49
N GLU A 51 -7.00 9.91 14.48
CA GLU A 51 -8.02 8.88 14.36
C GLU A 51 -8.79 9.17 13.06
N LEU A 52 -8.59 8.33 12.05
CA LEU A 52 -9.22 8.48 10.74
C LEU A 52 -10.71 8.21 10.92
N ALA A 53 -11.46 9.28 11.23
CA ALA A 53 -12.92 9.35 11.16
C ALA A 53 -13.42 9.25 9.72
#